data_AF-A0A7X7YP18-F1
#
_entry.id   AF-A0A7X7YP18-F1
#
_cell.length_a   1.000
_cell.length_b   1.000
_cell.length_c   1.000
_cell.angle_alpha   90.00
_cell.angle_beta   90.00
_cell.angle_gamma   90.00
#
_symmetry.space_group_name_H-M   'P 1'
#
loop_
_entity.id
_entity.type
_entity.pdbx_description
1 polymer ?
#
loop_
_entity_poly.entity_id
_entity_poly.type
_entity_poly.pdbx_seq_one_letter_code
_entity_poly.pdbx_strand_id
1 'polypeptide(L)'
;AGNPDEMIDVGGLTYAEALEKGIEPMMASTYYWANLGWGMPAELGLQKNTWFCLREITLGYRLPEKLCKKFGSNYLRLGLTARNVGYLVNKLTDGLNPEAISSNNPLTPMDIGGVPFARTFALNFTVRF
;
A
#
# COMPACT_ATOMS: atom_id res chain seq x y z
N ALA A 1 37.23 -22.12 6.31
CA ALA A 1 36.22 -23.19 6.35
C ALA A 1 36.34 -24.03 5.08
N GLY A 2 37.02 -25.17 5.14
CA GLY A 2 37.42 -25.93 3.94
C GLY A 2 36.49 -27.05 3.52
N ASN A 3 35.51 -27.43 4.36
CA ASN A 3 34.61 -28.55 4.13
C ASN A 3 33.16 -28.17 4.51
N PRO A 4 32.21 -28.10 3.56
CA PRO A 4 30.83 -27.71 3.82
C PRO A 4 29.99 -28.75 4.60
N ASP A 5 30.49 -29.98 4.77
CA ASP A 5 29.79 -31.06 5.49
C ASP A 5 30.13 -31.12 6.99
N GLU A 6 31.07 -30.30 7.47
CA GLU A 6 31.53 -30.31 8.85
C GLU A 6 30.92 -29.13 9.64
N MET A 7 30.08 -29.45 10.63
CA MET A 7 29.49 -28.44 11.52
C MET A 7 30.44 -28.12 12.69
N ILE A 8 30.86 -26.87 12.79
CA ILE A 8 31.67 -26.37 13.91
C ILE A 8 30.73 -25.71 14.92
N ASP A 9 30.70 -26.22 16.16
CA ASP A 9 29.94 -25.58 17.24
C ASP A 9 30.58 -24.24 17.64
N VAL A 10 29.78 -23.18 17.55
CA VAL A 10 30.13 -21.79 17.85
C VAL A 10 29.51 -21.26 19.14
N GLY A 11 28.72 -22.08 19.83
CA GLY A 11 28.04 -21.67 21.06
C GLY A 11 29.04 -21.19 22.11
N GLY A 12 28.91 -19.93 22.53
CA GLY A 12 29.73 -19.35 23.61
C GLY A 12 31.14 -18.91 23.23
N LEU A 13 31.53 -19.00 21.95
CA LEU A 13 32.82 -18.47 21.47
C LEU A 13 32.73 -16.97 21.20
N THR A 14 33.84 -16.27 21.42
CA THR A 14 34.02 -14.91 20.90
C THR A 14 34.28 -14.92 19.39
N TYR A 15 34.08 -13.78 18.74
CA TYR A 15 34.27 -13.65 17.29
C TYR A 15 35.70 -14.00 16.85
N ALA A 16 36.71 -13.66 17.67
CA ALA A 16 38.10 -13.99 17.39
C ALA A 16 38.36 -15.50 17.45
N GLU A 17 37.84 -16.19 18.47
CA GLU A 17 37.99 -17.64 18.64
C GLU A 17 37.28 -18.43 17.52
N ALA A 18 36.16 -17.92 17.02
CA ALA A 18 35.45 -18.52 15.88
C ALA A 18 36.28 -18.45 14.58
N LEU A 19 36.94 -17.31 14.33
CA LEU A 19 37.83 -17.13 13.18
C LEU A 19 39.05 -18.06 13.28
N GLU A 20 39.64 -18.20 14.47
CA GLU A 20 40.76 -19.12 14.71
C GLU A 20 40.38 -20.58 14.48
N LYS A 21 39.14 -20.97 14.79
CA LYS A 21 38.57 -22.29 14.44
C LYS A 21 38.26 -22.45 12.95
N GLY A 22 38.62 -21.47 12.12
CA GLY A 22 38.51 -21.54 10.66
C GLY A 22 37.11 -21.23 10.13
N ILE A 23 36.24 -20.61 10.93
CA ILE A 23 34.94 -20.13 10.47
C ILE A 23 35.16 -18.85 9.67
N GLU A 24 34.66 -18.86 8.44
CA GLU A 24 34.70 -17.68 7.58
C GLU A 24 33.39 -16.90 7.79
N PRO A 25 33.47 -15.59 8.11
CA PRO A 25 32.28 -14.78 8.22
C PRO A 25 31.60 -14.70 6.85
N MET A 26 30.28 -14.61 6.86
CA MET A 26 29.54 -14.36 5.63
C MET A 26 30.07 -13.07 4.99
N MET A 27 30.46 -13.16 3.71
CA MET A 27 30.85 -11.98 2.94
C MET A 27 29.74 -10.94 2.98
N ALA A 28 30.10 -9.69 3.26
CA ALA A 28 29.14 -8.58 3.32
C ALA A 28 28.29 -8.49 2.03
N SER A 29 28.90 -8.75 0.87
CA SER A 29 28.20 -8.81 -0.41
C SER A 29 27.09 -9.86 -0.43
N THR A 30 27.31 -11.04 0.14
CA THR A 30 26.34 -12.12 0.22
C THR A 30 25.21 -11.78 1.20
N TYR A 31 25.55 -11.18 2.34
CA TYR A 31 24.55 -10.70 3.30
C TYR A 31 23.61 -9.66 2.69
N TYR A 32 24.17 -8.64 2.02
CA TYR A 32 23.38 -7.61 1.36
C TYR A 32 22.60 -8.16 0.16
N TRP A 33 23.18 -9.08 -0.62
CA TRP A 33 22.47 -9.73 -1.73
C TRP A 33 21.27 -10.56 -1.24
N ALA A 34 21.41 -11.30 -0.14
CA ALA A 34 20.33 -12.10 0.41
C ALA A 34 19.24 -11.25 1.09
N ASN A 35 19.61 -10.16 1.77
CA ASN A 35 18.65 -9.32 2.52
C ASN A 35 18.01 -8.21 1.66
N LEU A 36 18.74 -7.63 0.72
CA LEU A 36 18.27 -6.55 -0.17
C LEU A 36 17.90 -7.06 -1.57
N GLY A 37 18.04 -8.36 -1.82
CA GLY A 37 17.59 -9.01 -3.05
C GLY A 37 16.08 -9.31 -3.05
N TRP A 38 15.64 -10.16 -3.98
CA TRP A 38 14.23 -10.49 -4.20
C TRP A 38 13.55 -11.28 -3.06
N GLY A 39 14.31 -11.73 -2.04
CA GLY A 39 13.83 -12.56 -0.94
C GLY A 39 13.38 -11.80 0.31
N MET A 40 13.06 -10.50 0.18
CA MET A 40 13.06 -9.48 1.23
C MET A 40 12.27 -9.80 2.53
N PRO A 41 12.96 -9.75 3.69
CA PRO A 41 12.46 -9.09 4.89
C PRO A 41 13.52 -8.13 5.46
N ALA A 42 14.05 -7.20 4.64
CA ALA A 42 14.87 -6.11 5.17
C ALA A 42 13.99 -5.06 5.86
N GLU A 43 14.55 -4.32 6.84
CA GLU A 43 13.88 -3.18 7.50
C GLU A 43 13.31 -2.16 6.51
N LEU A 44 13.90 -2.05 5.31
CA LEU A 44 13.43 -1.18 4.23
C LEU A 44 12.05 -1.58 3.66
N GLY A 45 11.69 -2.86 3.73
CA GLY A 45 10.39 -3.36 3.29
C GLY A 45 9.27 -3.13 4.30
N LEU A 46 9.61 -2.86 5.56
CA LEU A 46 8.62 -2.59 6.61
C LEU A 46 8.29 -1.10 6.65
N GLN A 47 7.10 -0.73 6.17
CA GLN A 47 6.67 0.65 6.13
C GLN A 47 5.47 0.92 7.04
N LYS A 48 5.35 2.19 7.49
CA LYS A 48 4.20 2.64 8.30
C LYS A 48 2.99 2.85 7.40
N ASN A 49 2.07 1.87 7.38
CA ASN A 49 0.81 1.95 6.65
C ASN A 49 -0.27 2.78 7.41
N THR A 50 0.02 4.05 7.70
CA THR A 50 -0.96 4.96 8.31
C THR A 50 -1.35 6.04 7.30
N TRP A 51 -2.62 6.10 6.97
CA TRP A 51 -3.14 7.04 5.99
C TRP A 51 -4.55 7.50 6.36
N PHE A 52 -4.91 8.67 5.86
CA PHE A 52 -6.24 9.25 6.00
C PHE A 52 -6.66 9.81 4.65
N CYS A 53 -7.80 9.35 4.11
CA CYS A 53 -8.28 9.73 2.79
C CYS A 53 -9.66 10.40 2.85
N LEU A 54 -9.90 11.26 1.87
CA LEU A 54 -11.24 11.74 1.56
C LEU A 54 -11.87 10.81 0.52
N ARG A 55 -12.57 9.78 1.02
CA ARG A 55 -13.06 8.68 0.18
C ARG A 55 -14.17 9.09 -0.77
N GLU A 56 -15.12 9.90 -0.33
CA GLU A 56 -16.25 10.30 -1.18
C GLU A 56 -16.81 11.66 -0.80
N ILE A 57 -17.08 12.50 -1.80
CA ILE A 57 -17.86 13.73 -1.67
C ILE A 57 -18.99 13.66 -2.68
N THR A 58 -20.22 13.83 -2.22
CA THR A 58 -21.39 13.93 -3.09
C THR A 58 -22.07 15.28 -2.88
N LEU A 59 -22.14 16.07 -3.93
CA LEU A 59 -22.91 17.31 -4.00
C LEU A 59 -24.19 17.04 -4.78
N GLY A 60 -25.32 17.52 -4.28
CA GLY A 60 -26.61 17.38 -4.97
C GLY A 60 -27.40 18.66 -4.90
N TYR A 61 -27.90 19.12 -6.05
CA TYR A 61 -28.78 20.27 -6.15
C TYR A 61 -30.15 19.82 -6.67
N ARG A 62 -31.19 20.13 -5.89
CA ARG A 62 -32.58 19.97 -6.32
C ARG A 62 -33.01 21.23 -7.05
N LEU A 63 -33.48 21.06 -8.27
CA LEU A 63 -33.93 22.20 -9.05
C LEU A 63 -35.28 22.73 -8.54
N PRO A 64 -35.50 24.05 -8.63
CA PRO A 64 -36.74 24.68 -8.21
C PRO A 64 -37.91 24.24 -9.10
N GLU A 65 -39.10 24.15 -8.50
CA GLU A 65 -40.30 23.63 -9.17
C GLU A 65 -40.67 24.36 -10.47
N LYS A 66 -40.32 25.65 -10.59
CA LYS A 66 -40.54 26.43 -11.82
C LYS A 66 -39.80 25.84 -13.02
N LEU A 67 -38.61 25.28 -12.82
CA LEU A 67 -37.83 24.61 -13.87
C LEU A 67 -38.31 23.18 -14.08
N CYS A 68 -38.66 22.46 -13.00
CA CYS A 68 -39.20 21.10 -13.09
C CYS A 68 -40.50 21.06 -13.92
N LYS A 69 -41.42 21.99 -13.68
CA LYS A 69 -42.70 22.10 -14.41
C LYS A 69 -42.53 22.41 -15.90
N LYS A 70 -41.50 23.20 -16.28
CA LYS A 70 -41.17 23.43 -17.71
C LYS A 70 -40.72 22.17 -18.43
N PHE A 71 -40.05 21.27 -17.72
CA PHE A 71 -39.60 19.98 -18.24
C PHE A 71 -40.63 18.86 -18.07
N GLY A 72 -41.82 19.14 -17.54
CA GLY A 72 -42.86 18.13 -17.31
C GLY A 72 -42.52 17.13 -16.21
N SER A 73 -41.63 17.47 -15.29
CA SER A 73 -41.21 16.61 -14.18
C SER A 73 -41.61 17.22 -12.83
N ASN A 74 -41.97 16.35 -11.88
CA ASN A 74 -42.26 16.73 -10.50
C ASN A 74 -41.00 16.91 -9.65
N TYR A 75 -39.90 16.26 -10.02
CA TYR A 75 -38.65 16.32 -9.28
C TYR A 75 -37.46 16.13 -10.20
N LEU A 76 -36.52 17.07 -10.13
CA LEU A 76 -35.28 17.02 -10.87
C LEU A 76 -34.12 17.31 -9.90
N ARG A 77 -33.17 16.38 -9.81
CA ARG A 77 -31.94 16.53 -9.03
C ARG A 77 -30.74 16.27 -9.92
N LEU A 78 -29.79 17.18 -9.86
CA LEU A 78 -28.45 16.99 -10.37
C LEU A 78 -27.55 16.65 -9.19
N GLY A 79 -26.64 15.71 -9.36
CA GLY A 79 -25.61 15.47 -8.38
C GLY A 79 -24.28 15.11 -9.02
N LEU A 80 -23.23 15.46 -8.30
CA LEU A 80 -21.84 15.20 -8.65
C LEU A 80 -21.24 14.43 -7.48
N THR A 81 -20.72 13.24 -7.76
CA THR A 81 -20.02 12.41 -6.79
C THR A 81 -18.57 12.27 -7.21
N ALA A 82 -17.65 12.60 -6.33
CA ALA A 82 -16.23 12.35 -6.49
C ALA A 82 -15.80 11.28 -5.48
N ARG A 83 -15.26 10.17 -5.96
CA ARG A 83 -14.69 9.09 -5.15
C ARG A 83 -13.18 9.09 -5.24
N ASN A 84 -12.54 8.72 -4.14
CA ASN A 84 -11.09 8.72 -3.98
C ASN A 84 -10.52 10.11 -4.30
N VAL A 85 -11.03 11.16 -3.63
CA VAL A 85 -10.67 12.55 -3.94
C VAL A 85 -9.18 12.80 -3.67
N GLY A 86 -8.64 12.20 -2.62
CA GLY A 86 -7.21 12.19 -2.33
C GLY A 86 -6.87 11.76 -0.90
N TYR A 87 -5.57 11.58 -0.64
CA TYR A 87 -5.02 11.36 0.70
C TYR A 87 -4.69 12.70 1.36
N LEU A 88 -5.18 12.88 2.58
CA LEU A 88 -4.84 14.02 3.45
C LEU A 88 -3.58 13.71 4.26
N VAL A 89 -3.42 12.44 4.64
CA VAL A 89 -2.22 11.92 5.31
C VAL A 89 -1.81 10.64 4.59
N ASN A 90 -0.55 10.54 4.17
CA ASN A 90 0.06 9.30 3.69
C ASN A 90 1.43 9.16 4.34
N LYS A 91 1.63 8.14 5.19
CA LYS A 91 2.92 7.84 5.83
C LYS A 91 3.70 6.73 5.11
N LEU A 92 3.16 6.16 4.02
CA LEU A 92 3.93 5.25 3.18
C LEU A 92 5.07 6.00 2.54
N THR A 93 6.21 5.32 2.46
CA THR A 93 7.37 5.84 1.75
C THR A 93 7.06 5.87 0.25
N ASP A 94 7.61 6.85 -0.46
CA ASP A 94 7.49 6.95 -1.93
C ASP A 94 6.08 7.26 -2.49
N GLY A 95 5.16 7.76 -1.64
CA GLY A 95 3.83 8.18 -2.09
C GLY A 95 2.96 7.04 -2.61
N LEU A 96 3.29 5.81 -2.24
CA LEU A 96 2.57 4.59 -2.62
C LEU A 96 1.11 4.67 -2.23
N ASN A 97 0.27 4.02 -3.03
CA ASN A 97 -1.16 3.91 -2.79
C ASN A 97 -1.42 2.81 -1.74
N PRO A 98 -1.80 3.14 -0.50
CA PRO A 98 -2.05 2.13 0.53
C PRO A 98 -3.25 1.23 0.24
N GLU A 99 -4.17 1.65 -0.63
CA GLU A 99 -5.32 0.84 -1.07
C GLU A 99 -4.95 -0.14 -2.19
N ALA A 100 -3.70 -0.14 -2.66
CA ALA A 100 -3.25 -1.02 -3.73
C ALA A 100 -2.93 -2.46 -3.29
N ILE A 101 -2.96 -2.74 -1.99
CA ILE A 101 -2.73 -4.08 -1.45
C ILE A 101 -3.72 -5.05 -2.09
N SER A 102 -3.21 -5.90 -2.99
CA SER A 102 -4.00 -6.89 -3.72
C SER A 102 -4.12 -8.21 -2.95
N SER A 103 -4.23 -8.16 -1.62
CA SER A 103 -4.45 -9.34 -0.79
C SER A 103 -5.61 -9.11 0.17
N ASN A 104 -6.54 -10.07 0.18
CA ASN A 104 -7.65 -10.10 1.12
C ASN A 104 -7.30 -10.89 2.39
N ASN A 105 -6.07 -11.43 2.47
CA ASN A 105 -5.59 -12.19 3.62
C ASN A 105 -4.91 -11.23 4.61
N PRO A 106 -5.46 -11.06 5.83
CA PRO A 106 -4.91 -10.15 6.83
C PRO A 106 -3.51 -10.57 7.33
N LEU A 107 -3.09 -11.82 7.07
CA LEU A 107 -1.78 -12.36 7.46
C LEU A 107 -0.69 -12.12 6.41
N THR A 108 -1.04 -11.56 5.24
CA THR A 108 -0.08 -11.25 4.18
C THR A 108 -0.22 -9.78 3.74
N PRO A 109 0.15 -8.81 4.59
CA PRO A 109 0.09 -7.38 4.27
C PRO A 109 1.30 -6.95 3.42
N MET A 110 1.61 -7.71 2.36
CA MET A 110 2.72 -7.45 1.47
C MET A 110 2.19 -6.86 0.17
N ASP A 111 2.76 -5.72 -0.24
CA ASP A 111 2.48 -5.07 -1.52
C ASP A 111 3.75 -5.06 -2.37
N ILE A 112 3.70 -5.69 -3.54
CA ILE A 112 4.82 -5.80 -4.47
C ILE A 112 4.36 -5.25 -5.83
N GLY A 113 4.35 -3.92 -5.96
CA GLY A 113 3.94 -3.26 -7.19
C GLY A 113 2.43 -3.03 -7.29
N GLY A 114 1.92 -2.21 -6.38
CA GLY A 114 0.52 -1.82 -6.32
C GLY A 114 0.04 -0.95 -7.50
N VAL A 115 -1.28 -0.92 -7.70
CA VAL A 115 -1.92 -0.07 -8.71
C VAL A 115 -1.88 1.41 -8.35
N PRO A 116 -1.73 2.30 -9.34
CA PRO A 116 -1.78 3.74 -9.10
C PRO A 116 -3.15 4.15 -8.56
N PHE A 117 -3.16 5.19 -7.74
CA PHE A 117 -4.38 5.72 -7.15
C PHE A 117 -5.31 6.28 -8.23
N ALA A 118 -6.51 5.71 -8.36
CA ALA A 118 -7.53 6.15 -9.31
C ALA A 118 -8.57 7.06 -8.63
N ARG A 119 -8.90 8.17 -9.29
CA ARG A 119 -9.97 9.10 -8.89
C ARG A 119 -11.16 8.95 -9.82
N THR A 120 -12.36 8.84 -9.28
CA THR A 120 -13.57 8.61 -10.08
C THR A 120 -14.56 9.74 -9.85
N PHE A 121 -15.06 10.33 -10.94
CA PHE A 121 -16.10 11.35 -10.91
C PHE A 121 -17.35 10.79 -11.59
N ALA A 122 -18.51 10.97 -10.96
CA ALA A 122 -19.79 10.53 -11.47
C ALA A 122 -20.80 11.68 -11.44
N LEU A 123 -21.48 11.88 -12.56
CA LEU A 123 -22.63 12.77 -12.65
C LEU A 123 -23.90 11.93 -12.54
N ASN A 124 -24.77 12.29 -11.60
CA ASN A 124 -26.07 11.67 -11.41
C ASN A 124 -27.19 12.64 -11.76
N PHE A 125 -28.21 12.09 -12.42
CA PHE A 125 -29.44 12.81 -12.74
C PHE A 125 -30.61 11.98 -12.26
N THR A 126 -31.46 12.56 -11.42
CA THR A 126 -32.66 11.91 -10.90
C THR A 126 -33.88 12.68 -11.35
N VAL A 127 -34.74 12.02 -12.11
CA VAL A 127 -36.02 12.54 -12.58
C VAL A 127 -37.14 11.74 -11.97
N ARG A 128 -38.14 12.43 -11.45
CA ARG A 128 -39.42 11.83 -11.07
C ARG A 128 -40.54 12.50 -11.87
N PHE A 129 -41.33 11.69 -12.56
CA PHE A 129 -42.54 12.12 -13.22
C PHE A 129 -43.68 12.22 -12.20
#